data_AF-A0A967WSW1-F1
#
_entry.id   AF-A0A967WSW1-F1
#
_cell.length_a   1.000
_cell.length_b   1.000
_cell.length_c   1.000
_cell.angle_alpha   90.00
_cell.angle_beta   90.00
_cell.angle_gamma   90.00
#
_symmetry.space_group_name_H-M   'P 1'
#
loop_
_entity.id
_entity.type
_entity.pdbx_description
1 polymer ?
#
loop_
_entity_poly.entity_id
_entity_poly.type
_entity_poly.pdbx_seq_one_letter_code
_entity_poly.pdbx_strand_id
1 'polypeptide(L)'
;MKQHKALALVVVTLILLSLLPVQAVAAEATFTTCEGVLIPLGVLNPGTWTYPGGNTHVRGMVGMYKQYMPNSDPRCSGLTTSVRNANLDAYGVGPSWGTFQMVLEEGSSDGWEGSWTGMSYADGTISIRVVGHGFGNLEGQHVFVDIAFPAMFEPGVASGYILDPGGE
;
A
#
# COMPACT_ATOMS: atom_id res chain seq x y z
N MET A 1 -23.78 24.08 -56.55
CA MET A 1 -24.28 22.70 -56.30
C MET A 1 -23.30 21.77 -55.58
N LYS A 2 -21.98 21.76 -55.87
CA LYS A 2 -21.02 20.87 -55.18
C LYS A 2 -20.77 21.21 -53.69
N GLN A 3 -20.70 22.50 -53.34
CA GLN A 3 -20.45 22.94 -51.95
C GLN A 3 -21.59 22.60 -50.97
N HIS A 4 -22.85 22.74 -51.38
CA HIS A 4 -23.99 22.38 -50.51
C HIS A 4 -24.09 20.88 -50.23
N LYS A 5 -23.66 20.03 -51.18
CA LYS A 5 -23.59 18.57 -50.97
C LYS A 5 -22.48 18.19 -49.99
N ALA A 6 -21.33 18.86 -50.07
CA ALA A 6 -20.22 18.64 -49.15
C ALA A 6 -20.58 19.10 -47.71
N LEU A 7 -21.23 20.26 -47.57
CA LEU A 7 -21.69 20.76 -46.28
C LEU A 7 -22.74 19.83 -45.65
N ALA A 8 -23.72 19.37 -46.45
CA ALA A 8 -24.74 18.45 -45.98
C ALA A 8 -24.14 17.11 -45.51
N LEU A 9 -23.12 16.60 -46.20
CA LEU A 9 -22.42 15.38 -45.80
C LEU A 9 -21.74 15.57 -44.44
N VAL A 10 -20.98 16.66 -44.26
CA VAL A 10 -20.27 16.94 -42.99
C VAL A 10 -21.22 17.08 -41.82
N VAL A 11 -22.35 17.76 -42.00
CA VAL A 11 -23.37 17.92 -40.95
C VAL A 11 -24.00 16.57 -40.60
N VAL A 12 -24.32 15.74 -41.59
CA VAL A 12 -24.87 14.40 -41.35
C VAL A 12 -23.85 13.52 -40.63
N THR A 13 -22.57 13.59 -40.98
CA THR A 13 -21.51 12.83 -40.30
C THR A 13 -21.34 13.26 -38.85
N LEU A 14 -21.36 14.58 -38.57
CA LEU A 14 -21.29 15.12 -37.21
C LEU A 14 -22.50 14.70 -36.36
N ILE A 15 -23.71 14.71 -36.94
CA ILE A 15 -24.92 14.24 -36.27
C ILE A 15 -24.81 12.74 -35.96
N LEU A 16 -24.37 11.93 -36.94
CA LEU A 16 -24.16 10.49 -36.74
C LEU A 16 -23.10 10.20 -35.67
N LEU A 17 -22.01 10.95 -35.64
CA LEU A 17 -20.96 10.83 -34.60
C LEU A 17 -21.48 11.23 -33.22
N SER A 18 -22.36 12.22 -33.12
CA SER A 18 -22.98 12.65 -31.86
C SER A 18 -24.04 11.70 -31.31
N LEU A 19 -24.57 10.82 -32.17
CA LEU A 19 -25.57 9.81 -31.82
C LEU A 19 -24.94 8.45 -31.45
N LEU A 20 -23.61 8.34 -31.51
CA LEU A 20 -22.93 7.16 -30.97
C LEU A 20 -23.14 7.13 -29.45
N PRO A 21 -23.75 6.07 -28.89
CA PRO A 21 -23.86 5.93 -27.45
C PRO A 21 -22.45 5.82 -26.89
N VAL A 22 -22.00 6.86 -26.19
CA VAL A 22 -20.85 6.75 -25.29
C VAL A 22 -21.33 5.80 -24.20
N GLN A 23 -21.00 4.51 -24.32
CA GLN A 23 -21.15 3.61 -23.21
C GLN A 23 -20.24 4.17 -22.12
N ALA A 24 -20.85 4.74 -21.08
CA ALA A 24 -20.14 4.99 -19.85
C ALA A 24 -19.68 3.62 -19.36
N VAL A 25 -18.41 3.29 -19.62
CA VAL A 25 -17.76 2.19 -18.95
C VAL A 25 -17.75 2.60 -17.49
N ALA A 26 -18.71 2.08 -16.72
CA ALA A 26 -18.68 2.19 -15.29
C ALA A 26 -17.52 1.31 -14.84
N ALA A 27 -16.33 1.91 -14.68
CA ALA A 27 -15.23 1.27 -13.97
C ALA A 27 -15.74 0.96 -12.55
N GLU A 28 -15.95 -0.32 -12.28
CA GLU A 28 -16.38 -0.79 -10.96
C GLU A 28 -15.13 -1.00 -10.12
N ALA A 29 -15.04 -0.32 -8.97
CA ALA A 29 -13.90 -0.50 -8.09
C ALA A 29 -13.86 -1.94 -7.57
N THR A 30 -12.73 -2.62 -7.75
CA THR A 30 -12.54 -3.98 -7.22
C THR A 30 -11.77 -3.96 -5.91
N PHE A 31 -12.16 -4.85 -5.00
CA PHE A 31 -11.53 -5.03 -3.70
C PHE A 31 -10.97 -6.45 -3.61
N THR A 32 -9.66 -6.57 -3.44
CA THR A 32 -8.98 -7.87 -3.32
C THR A 32 -8.45 -8.05 -1.92
N THR A 33 -8.95 -9.06 -1.20
CA THR A 33 -8.55 -9.33 0.18
C THR A 33 -7.15 -9.92 0.28
N CYS A 34 -6.39 -9.44 1.26
CA CYS A 34 -5.04 -9.88 1.57
C CYS A 34 -4.99 -10.39 3.02
N GLU A 35 -4.49 -11.61 3.25
CA GLU A 35 -4.32 -12.19 4.58
C GLU A 35 -3.02 -13.00 4.68
N GLY A 36 -2.27 -12.81 5.76
CA GLY A 36 -1.12 -13.64 6.05
C GLY A 36 -0.23 -13.05 7.14
N VAL A 37 1.08 -13.15 6.96
CA VAL A 37 2.06 -12.81 8.00
C VAL A 37 3.14 -11.85 7.52
N LEU A 38 3.59 -10.98 8.42
CA LEU A 38 4.79 -10.17 8.24
C LEU A 38 5.95 -10.77 9.05
N ILE A 39 6.98 -11.23 8.34
CA ILE A 39 8.13 -11.93 8.91
C ILE A 39 9.35 -11.00 8.91
N PRO A 40 9.96 -10.69 10.06
CA PRO A 40 11.18 -9.89 10.10
C PRO A 40 12.36 -10.68 9.50
N LEU A 41 13.10 -10.06 8.58
CA LEU A 41 14.29 -10.65 7.96
C LEU A 41 15.59 -10.05 8.51
N GLY A 42 15.54 -8.83 9.04
CA GLY A 42 16.70 -8.19 9.66
C GLY A 42 16.60 -6.67 9.69
N VAL A 43 17.65 -6.06 10.22
CA VAL A 43 17.81 -4.60 10.29
C VAL A 43 18.94 -4.21 9.33
N LEU A 44 18.62 -3.38 8.34
CA LEU A 44 19.57 -2.86 7.36
C LEU A 44 20.30 -1.63 7.90
N ASN A 45 19.59 -0.79 8.65
CA ASN A 45 20.14 0.38 9.32
C ASN A 45 19.51 0.49 10.71
N PRO A 46 20.29 0.52 11.80
CA PRO A 46 19.72 0.64 13.15
C PRO A 46 19.06 1.99 13.40
N GLY A 47 19.34 3.02 12.59
CA GLY A 47 18.89 4.38 12.82
C GLY A 47 19.57 5.03 14.03
N THR A 48 18.98 6.09 14.54
CA THR A 48 19.43 6.77 15.76
C THR A 48 18.50 6.46 16.92
N TRP A 49 19.10 6.11 18.06
CA TRP A 49 18.40 5.81 19.32
C TRP A 49 18.80 6.84 20.36
N THR A 50 17.82 7.46 21.01
CA THR A 50 18.04 8.43 22.09
C THR A 50 17.13 8.12 23.27
N TYR A 51 17.57 8.51 24.47
CA TYR A 51 16.89 8.15 25.71
C TYR A 51 16.49 9.35 26.58
N PRO A 52 15.68 10.30 26.08
CA PRO A 52 15.34 11.52 26.83
C PRO A 52 14.44 11.19 28.02
N GLY A 53 14.92 11.47 29.23
CA GLY A 53 14.14 11.27 30.46
C GLY A 53 13.74 9.80 30.71
N GLY A 54 14.50 8.84 30.17
CA GLY A 54 14.20 7.41 30.28
C GLY A 54 13.26 6.85 29.21
N ASN A 55 12.67 7.70 28.37
CA ASN A 55 11.89 7.29 27.20
C ASN A 55 12.80 6.81 26.08
N THR A 56 12.31 5.98 25.16
CA THR A 56 13.06 5.53 23.98
C THR A 56 12.56 6.21 22.71
N HIS A 57 13.43 6.96 22.04
CA HIS A 57 13.13 7.55 20.73
C HIS A 57 13.97 6.87 19.66
N VAL A 58 13.31 6.36 18.61
CA VAL A 58 13.95 5.76 17.43
C VAL A 58 13.73 6.67 16.22
N ARG A 59 14.77 6.93 15.44
CA ARG A 59 14.69 7.73 14.22
C ARG A 59 15.41 7.05 13.05
N GLY A 60 14.70 6.89 11.94
CA GLY A 60 15.26 6.40 10.68
C GLY A 60 15.82 4.96 10.72
N MET A 61 15.29 4.09 11.59
CA MET A 61 15.65 2.68 11.57
C MET A 61 15.11 2.04 10.29
N VAL A 62 15.92 1.29 9.56
CA VAL A 62 15.51 0.59 8.34
C VAL A 62 15.49 -0.92 8.62
N GLY A 63 14.30 -1.50 8.58
CA GLY A 63 14.07 -2.93 8.69
C GLY A 63 13.68 -3.56 7.36
N MET A 64 13.99 -4.84 7.21
CA MET A 64 13.56 -5.66 6.07
C MET A 64 12.63 -6.76 6.55
N TYR A 65 11.54 -6.97 5.81
CA TYR A 65 10.47 -7.88 6.15
C TYR A 65 10.00 -8.65 4.92
N LYS A 66 9.58 -9.91 5.10
CA LYS A 66 8.85 -10.66 4.09
C LYS A 66 7.37 -10.63 4.45
N GLN A 67 6.56 -10.08 3.56
CA GLN A 67 5.12 -10.23 3.61
C GLN A 67 4.74 -11.51 2.87
N TYR A 68 4.17 -12.47 3.58
CA TYR A 68 3.84 -13.79 3.05
C TYR A 68 2.35 -14.08 3.23
N MET A 69 1.62 -14.11 2.12
CA MET A 69 0.17 -14.26 2.05
C MET A 69 -0.20 -15.34 1.01
N PRO A 70 0.05 -16.63 1.29
CA PRO A 70 0.03 -17.70 0.29
C PRO A 70 -1.36 -18.04 -0.27
N ASN A 71 -2.42 -17.66 0.45
CA ASN A 71 -3.81 -17.92 0.05
C ASN A 71 -4.51 -16.64 -0.45
N SER A 72 -3.75 -15.59 -0.76
CA SER A 72 -4.25 -14.31 -1.25
C SER A 72 -3.74 -14.01 -2.66
N ASP A 73 -4.17 -12.88 -3.22
CA ASP A 73 -3.65 -12.38 -4.48
C ASP A 73 -2.11 -12.23 -4.43
N PRO A 74 -1.37 -12.61 -5.50
CA PRO A 74 0.08 -12.51 -5.52
C PRO A 74 0.62 -11.10 -5.21
N ARG A 75 -0.15 -10.05 -5.54
CA ARG A 75 0.20 -8.65 -5.23
C ARG A 75 0.23 -8.36 -3.73
N CYS A 76 -0.35 -9.22 -2.90
CA CYS A 76 -0.35 -9.11 -1.45
C CYS A 76 0.94 -9.66 -0.79
N SER A 77 1.82 -10.34 -1.54
CA SER A 77 3.08 -10.89 -1.03
C SER A 77 4.28 -10.15 -1.60
N GLY A 78 5.36 -10.03 -0.82
CA GLY A 78 6.56 -9.35 -1.30
C GLY A 78 7.65 -9.14 -0.26
N LEU A 79 8.73 -8.50 -0.69
CA LEU A 79 9.83 -8.05 0.16
C LEU A 79 9.64 -6.57 0.48
N THR A 80 9.52 -6.26 1.77
CA THR A 80 9.29 -4.90 2.27
C THR A 80 10.55 -4.35 2.94
N THR A 81 10.98 -3.18 2.51
CA THR A 81 11.90 -2.31 3.27
C THR A 81 11.08 -1.23 3.96
N SER A 82 11.24 -1.08 5.28
CA SER A 82 10.47 -0.13 6.07
C SER A 82 11.37 0.79 6.88
N VAL A 83 11.09 2.09 6.82
CA VAL A 83 11.73 3.10 7.67
C VAL A 83 10.84 3.34 8.88
N ARG A 84 11.40 3.23 10.08
CA ARG A 84 10.70 3.35 11.35
C ARG A 84 11.20 4.53 12.18
N ASN A 85 10.23 5.24 12.74
CA ASN A 85 10.38 6.18 13.85
C ASN A 85 9.48 5.74 15.00
N ALA A 86 9.88 6.04 16.24
CA ALA A 86 9.05 5.74 17.41
C ALA A 86 9.35 6.70 18.57
N ASN A 87 8.32 6.97 19.37
CA ASN A 87 8.44 7.58 20.70
C ASN A 87 7.79 6.63 21.69
N LEU A 88 8.60 5.96 22.49
CA LEU A 88 8.16 4.99 23.47
C LEU A 88 8.49 5.52 24.86
N ASP A 89 7.62 5.28 25.82
CA ASP A 89 7.92 5.55 27.22
C ASP A 89 8.97 4.56 27.77
N ALA A 90 9.28 4.68 29.07
CA ALA A 90 10.23 3.80 29.75
C ALA A 90 9.82 2.31 29.77
N TYR A 91 8.55 2.00 29.45
CA TYR A 91 8.00 0.65 29.38
C TYR A 91 7.87 0.12 27.95
N GLY A 92 8.31 0.90 26.95
CA GLY A 92 8.20 0.52 25.54
C GLY A 92 6.82 0.78 24.92
N VAL A 93 5.95 1.54 25.60
CA VAL A 93 4.60 1.87 25.15
C VAL A 93 4.63 3.20 24.40
N GLY A 94 3.96 3.26 23.24
CA GLY A 94 3.82 4.52 22.51
C GLY A 94 3.74 4.38 20.99
N PRO A 95 3.61 5.52 20.30
CA PRO A 95 3.43 5.54 18.86
C PRO A 95 4.72 5.23 18.10
N SER A 96 4.53 4.62 16.93
CA SER A 96 5.54 4.48 15.90
C SER A 96 4.94 4.85 14.54
N TRP A 97 5.78 5.26 13.59
CA TRP A 97 5.35 5.65 12.26
C TRP A 97 6.50 5.55 11.27
N GLY A 98 6.18 5.55 9.99
CA GLY A 98 7.18 5.32 9.00
C GLY A 98 6.71 5.35 7.57
N THR A 99 7.65 5.01 6.69
CA THR A 99 7.40 4.73 5.28
C THR A 99 7.81 3.30 4.96
N PHE A 100 7.30 2.78 3.85
CA PHE A 100 7.71 1.49 3.35
C PHE A 100 7.80 1.50 1.82
N GLN A 101 8.57 0.56 1.30
CA GLN A 101 8.56 0.13 -0.08
C GLN A 101 8.54 -1.39 -0.09
N MET A 102 7.59 -1.97 -0.81
CA MET A 102 7.45 -3.39 -1.02
C MET A 102 7.58 -3.69 -2.52
N VAL A 103 8.45 -4.63 -2.87
CA VAL A 103 8.53 -5.21 -4.22
C VAL A 103 7.90 -6.60 -4.20
N LEU A 104 7.17 -6.99 -5.25
CA LEU A 104 6.47 -8.27 -5.30
C LEU A 104 7.43 -9.47 -5.24
N GLU A 105 8.58 -9.31 -5.88
CA GLU A 105 9.69 -10.25 -5.86
C GLU A 105 11.03 -9.51 -5.97
N GLU A 106 12.13 -10.18 -5.63
CA GLU A 106 13.46 -9.59 -5.70
C GLU A 106 13.79 -9.17 -7.15
N GLY A 107 14.12 -7.89 -7.33
CA GLY A 107 14.39 -7.32 -8.65
C GLY A 107 13.15 -6.86 -9.43
N SER A 108 11.93 -7.00 -8.87
CA SER A 108 10.71 -6.51 -9.50
C SER A 108 10.69 -4.99 -9.62
N SER A 109 10.13 -4.49 -10.72
CA SER A 109 9.79 -3.07 -10.93
C SER A 109 8.39 -2.71 -10.44
N ASP A 110 7.65 -3.69 -9.89
CA ASP A 110 6.26 -3.54 -9.46
C ASP A 110 6.14 -3.74 -7.95
N GLY A 111 5.21 -3.03 -7.34
CA GLY A 111 4.96 -3.17 -5.92
C GLY A 111 4.19 -2.00 -5.32
N TRP A 112 4.38 -1.80 -4.02
CA TRP A 112 3.68 -0.80 -3.22
C TRP A 112 4.68 0.09 -2.48
N GLU A 113 4.38 1.36 -2.37
CA GLU A 113 5.11 2.25 -1.48
C GLU A 113 4.13 3.14 -0.71
N GLY A 114 4.54 3.65 0.45
CA GLY A 114 3.64 4.48 1.24
C GLY A 114 4.08 4.69 2.66
N SER A 115 3.08 4.84 3.54
CA SER A 115 3.28 5.18 4.94
C SER A 115 2.52 4.25 5.87
N TRP A 116 2.97 4.22 7.12
CA TRP A 116 2.30 3.45 8.17
C TRP A 116 2.38 4.17 9.51
N THR A 117 1.42 3.86 10.36
CA THR A 117 1.36 4.30 11.76
C THR A 117 1.12 3.09 12.65
N GLY A 118 1.70 3.06 13.83
CA GLY A 118 1.49 1.98 14.78
C GLY A 118 1.54 2.44 16.23
N MET A 119 1.11 1.55 17.11
CA MET A 119 1.05 1.76 18.55
C MET A 119 1.50 0.49 19.25
N SER A 120 2.46 0.63 20.17
CA SER A 120 2.85 -0.41 21.11
C SER A 120 2.10 -0.21 22.42
N TYR A 121 1.52 -1.28 22.96
CA TYR A 121 0.69 -1.24 24.16
C TYR A 121 1.37 -1.90 25.36
N ALA A 122 0.87 -1.60 26.55
CA ALA A 122 1.44 -2.09 27.82
C ALA A 122 1.33 -3.61 28.00
N ASP A 123 0.40 -4.26 27.30
CA ASP A 123 0.26 -5.72 27.26
C ASP A 123 1.25 -6.42 26.33
N GLY A 124 2.12 -5.65 25.66
CA GLY A 124 3.12 -6.15 24.73
C GLY A 124 2.62 -6.31 23.29
N THR A 125 1.34 -6.03 23.02
CA THR A 125 0.79 -6.06 21.67
C THR A 125 1.19 -4.83 20.86
N ILE A 126 1.17 -4.95 19.53
CA ILE A 126 1.42 -3.84 18.61
C ILE A 126 0.37 -3.86 17.51
N SER A 127 -0.24 -2.70 17.23
CA SER A 127 -1.12 -2.51 16.07
C SER A 127 -0.45 -1.57 15.07
N ILE A 128 -0.50 -1.91 13.78
CA ILE A 128 0.02 -1.08 12.68
C ILE A 128 -1.08 -0.94 11.63
N ARG A 129 -1.18 0.24 11.04
CA ARG A 129 -2.01 0.54 9.87
C ARG A 129 -1.12 1.05 8.75
N VAL A 130 -1.27 0.46 7.58
CA VAL A 130 -0.50 0.71 6.37
C VAL A 130 -1.42 1.28 5.30
N VAL A 131 -0.95 2.30 4.62
CA VAL A 131 -1.57 2.84 3.40
C VAL A 131 -0.48 3.02 2.37
N GLY A 132 -0.66 2.41 1.19
CA GLY A 132 0.26 2.54 0.08
C GLY A 132 -0.44 2.72 -1.25
N HIS A 133 0.34 3.20 -2.22
CA HIS A 133 -0.03 3.30 -3.63
C HIS A 133 0.84 2.35 -4.44
N GLY A 134 0.27 1.81 -5.51
CA GLY A 134 0.98 0.93 -6.42
C GLY A 134 1.92 1.71 -7.33
N PHE A 135 3.04 1.09 -7.68
CA PHE A 135 3.97 1.56 -8.72
C PHE A 135 4.21 0.46 -9.76
N GLY A 136 4.76 0.85 -10.91
CA GLY A 136 4.92 -0.06 -12.05
C GLY A 136 3.56 -0.44 -12.62
N ASN A 137 3.31 -1.73 -12.82
CA ASN A 137 2.03 -2.23 -13.32
C ASN A 137 0.84 -2.06 -12.35
N LEU A 138 1.10 -1.60 -11.12
CA LEU A 138 0.08 -1.35 -10.10
C LEU A 138 -0.31 0.13 -9.98
N GLU A 139 0.16 0.99 -10.88
CA GLU A 139 -0.14 2.43 -10.85
C GLU A 139 -1.66 2.68 -10.85
N GLY A 140 -2.11 3.57 -9.96
CA GLY A 140 -3.53 3.87 -9.76
C GLY A 140 -4.23 3.00 -8.71
N GLN A 141 -3.63 1.86 -8.33
CA GLN A 141 -4.15 1.01 -7.26
C GLN A 141 -3.65 1.46 -5.88
N HIS A 142 -4.39 1.10 -4.84
CA HIS A 142 -4.07 1.41 -3.45
C HIS A 142 -4.11 0.14 -2.60
N VAL A 143 -3.29 0.09 -1.55
CA VAL A 143 -3.28 -1.01 -0.59
C VAL A 143 -3.50 -0.50 0.82
N PHE A 144 -4.35 -1.19 1.56
CA PHE A 144 -4.68 -0.92 2.95
C PHE A 144 -4.47 -2.19 3.75
N VAL A 145 -3.60 -2.15 4.76
CA VAL A 145 -3.30 -3.33 5.59
C VAL A 145 -3.26 -2.92 7.06
N ASP A 146 -4.00 -3.65 7.90
CA ASP A 146 -3.81 -3.63 9.34
C ASP A 146 -2.94 -4.83 9.74
N ILE A 147 -1.98 -4.62 10.65
CA ILE A 147 -1.07 -5.65 11.14
C ILE A 147 -1.11 -5.66 12.66
N ALA A 148 -1.32 -6.82 13.26
CA ALA A 148 -1.31 -7.04 14.69
C ALA A 148 -0.16 -7.98 15.07
N PHE A 149 0.68 -7.54 16.01
CA PHE A 149 1.66 -8.40 16.67
C PHE A 149 1.09 -8.81 18.03
N PRO A 150 0.77 -10.10 18.24
CA PRO A 150 0.23 -10.58 19.51
C PRO A 150 1.25 -10.52 20.65
N ALA A 151 2.55 -10.57 20.33
CA ALA A 151 3.64 -10.38 21.27
C ALA A 151 4.90 -9.86 20.56
N MET A 152 5.84 -9.34 21.37
CA MET A 152 7.17 -8.98 20.89
C MET A 152 7.87 -10.23 20.29
N PHE A 153 8.32 -10.13 19.04
CA PHE A 153 8.99 -11.18 18.27
C PHE A 153 8.12 -12.28 17.64
N GLU A 154 6.80 -12.26 17.82
CA GLU A 154 5.91 -13.12 17.03
C GLU A 154 5.70 -12.56 15.61
N PRO A 155 5.42 -13.39 14.60
CA PRO A 155 5.01 -12.90 13.29
C PRO A 155 3.77 -12.01 13.41
N GLY A 156 3.76 -10.90 12.70
CA GLY A 156 2.59 -10.02 12.65
C GLY A 156 1.50 -10.65 11.80
N VAL A 157 0.28 -10.73 12.30
CA VAL A 157 -0.91 -11.12 11.52
C VAL A 157 -1.35 -9.91 10.72
N ALA A 158 -1.36 -10.03 9.39
CA ALA A 158 -1.70 -8.96 8.47
C ALA A 158 -3.01 -9.27 7.76
N SER A 159 -3.93 -8.31 7.74
CA SER A 159 -5.19 -8.38 6.99
C SER A 159 -5.48 -7.05 6.32
N GLY A 160 -6.06 -7.08 5.11
CA GLY A 160 -6.23 -5.87 4.33
C GLY A 160 -6.87 -6.10 2.98
N TYR A 161 -6.80 -5.09 2.13
CA TYR A 161 -7.25 -5.18 0.75
C TYR A 161 -6.47 -4.27 -0.20
N ILE A 162 -6.45 -4.68 -1.46
CA ILE A 162 -6.10 -3.84 -2.60
C ILE A 162 -7.39 -3.22 -3.13
N LEU A 163 -7.36 -1.93 -3.38
CA LEU A 163 -8.38 -1.17 -4.09
C LEU A 163 -7.87 -0.86 -5.49
N ASP A 164 -8.55 -1.37 -6.50
CA ASP A 164 -8.36 -0.98 -7.90
C ASP A 164 -9.56 -0.14 -8.36
N PRO A 165 -9.41 1.18 -8.47
CA PRO A 165 -10.50 2.06 -8.93
C PRO A 165 -10.86 1.88 -10.40
N GLY A 166 -9.95 1.33 -11.21
CA GLY A 166 -10.10 1.18 -12.66
C GLY A 166 -10.90 -0.07 -13.05
N GLY A 167 -10.86 -1.10 -12.21
CA GLY A 167 -11.66 -2.32 -12.37
C GLY A 167 -11.49 -2.95 -13.74
N GLU A 168 -10.35 -3.60 -13.98
CA GLU A 168 -10.18 -4.53 -15.11
C GLU A 168 -10.56 -5.97 -14.75
#